data_AF-G4TFC1-F1
#
_entry.id   AF-G4TFC1-F1
#
_cell.length_a   1.000
_cell.length_b   1.000
_cell.length_c   1.000
_cell.angle_alpha   90.00
_cell.angle_beta   90.00
_cell.angle_gamma   90.00
#
_symmetry.space_group_name_H-M   'P 1'
#
loop_
_entity.id
_entity.type
_entity.pdbx_description
1 polymer ?
#
loop_
_entity_poly.entity_id
_entity_poly.type
_entity_poly.pdbx_seq_one_letter_code
_entity_poly.pdbx_strand_id
1 'polypeptide(L)'
;MLVVGLTGGIASGKSTVSRLLSTKHGLPIIDADVLARQVVEPGTRAHTQIVNHFGTSVLLQDGSQQLDRKKLGDIVFKDDKSRRVLNGIVHPAVRWAMLTQVMKCWLTGESVCILDVPLLIEAGLFKWVGWIVVVYCSKELQLQRLMQRDNCTLTAAQDRIASQMPIT
;
A
#
# COMPACT_ATOMS: atom_id res chain seq x y z
N MET A 1 -18.23 11.41 9.73
CA MET A 1 -17.12 11.54 8.78
C MET A 1 -17.26 10.46 7.71
N LEU A 2 -17.17 10.84 6.43
CA LEU A 2 -17.22 9.91 5.30
C LEU A 2 -15.81 9.41 4.99
N VAL A 3 -15.63 8.09 4.97
CA VAL A 3 -14.38 7.45 4.51
C VAL A 3 -14.54 7.08 3.04
N VAL A 4 -13.72 7.66 2.18
CA VAL A 4 -13.73 7.40 0.73
C VAL A 4 -12.50 6.57 0.37
N GLY A 5 -12.72 5.37 -0.17
CA GLY A 5 -11.65 4.55 -0.71
C GLY A 5 -11.21 5.05 -2.08
N LEU A 6 -9.95 5.40 -2.24
CA LEU A 6 -9.35 5.72 -3.53
C LEU A 6 -8.51 4.54 -3.99
N THR A 7 -8.87 3.98 -5.15
CA THR A 7 -8.16 2.86 -5.77
C THR A 7 -8.00 3.09 -7.27
N GLY A 8 -7.26 2.22 -7.93
CA GLY A 8 -7.00 2.35 -9.36
C GLY A 8 -5.81 1.50 -9.77
N GLY A 9 -5.87 1.01 -11.01
CA GLY A 9 -4.84 0.13 -11.56
C GLY A 9 -3.47 0.81 -11.66
N ILE A 10 -2.44 0.00 -11.91
CA ILE A 10 -1.08 0.49 -12.09
C ILE A 10 -1.03 1.54 -13.21
N ALA A 11 -0.28 2.61 -12.98
CA ALA A 11 -0.13 3.73 -13.91
C ALA A 11 -1.44 4.46 -14.30
N SER A 12 -2.54 4.25 -13.56
CA SER A 12 -3.82 4.96 -13.77
C SER A 12 -3.79 6.45 -13.45
N GLY A 13 -2.83 6.91 -12.63
CA GLY A 13 -2.77 8.29 -12.15
C GLY A 13 -3.41 8.50 -10.77
N LYS A 14 -3.68 7.43 -10.02
CA LYS A 14 -4.20 7.48 -8.64
C LYS A 14 -3.46 8.47 -7.74
N SER A 15 -2.12 8.47 -7.75
CA SER A 15 -1.31 9.39 -6.95
C SER A 15 -1.52 10.86 -7.33
N THR A 16 -1.79 11.16 -8.61
CA THR A 16 -2.15 12.51 -9.06
C THR A 16 -3.49 12.94 -8.47
N VAL A 17 -4.49 12.06 -8.50
CA VAL A 17 -5.82 12.33 -7.92
C VAL A 17 -5.71 12.52 -6.40
N SER A 18 -4.99 11.63 -5.72
CA SER A 18 -4.71 11.69 -4.29
C SER A 18 -4.07 13.04 -3.89
N ARG A 19 -3.03 13.46 -4.64
CA ARG A 19 -2.38 14.76 -4.43
C ARG A 19 -3.34 15.92 -4.66
N LEU A 20 -4.15 15.89 -5.72
CA LEU A 20 -5.11 16.97 -6.00
C LEU A 20 -6.17 17.11 -4.90
N LEU A 21 -6.70 15.99 -4.41
CA LEU A 21 -7.66 15.97 -3.29
C LEU A 21 -7.04 16.57 -2.03
N SER A 22 -5.78 16.25 -1.74
CA SER A 22 -5.06 16.84 -0.62
C SER A 22 -4.79 18.34 -0.81
N THR A 23 -4.14 18.73 -1.91
CA THR A 23 -3.63 20.10 -2.06
C THR A 23 -4.69 21.12 -2.44
N LYS A 24 -5.73 20.72 -3.19
CA LYS A 24 -6.78 21.65 -3.64
C LYS A 24 -7.98 21.69 -2.70
N HIS A 25 -8.29 20.58 -2.04
CA HIS A 25 -9.48 20.45 -1.21
C HIS A 25 -9.17 20.25 0.28
N GLY A 26 -7.89 20.20 0.66
CA GLY A 26 -7.48 20.03 2.06
C GLY A 26 -7.82 18.66 2.64
N LEU A 27 -8.17 17.67 1.80
CA LEU A 27 -8.65 16.39 2.32
C LEU A 27 -7.49 15.57 2.89
N PRO A 28 -7.64 14.99 4.09
CA PRO A 28 -6.64 14.11 4.65
C PRO A 28 -6.54 12.82 3.83
N ILE A 29 -5.32 12.47 3.45
CA ILE A 29 -5.00 11.26 2.72
C ILE A 29 -4.34 10.25 3.67
N ILE A 30 -4.96 9.09 3.80
CA ILE A 30 -4.45 7.94 4.54
C ILE A 30 -3.89 6.96 3.51
N ASP A 31 -2.59 7.02 3.27
CA ASP A 31 -1.90 6.18 2.28
C ASP A 31 -1.50 4.83 2.88
N ALA A 32 -2.08 3.76 2.35
CA ALA A 32 -1.83 2.39 2.77
C ALA A 32 -0.37 1.95 2.60
N ASP A 33 0.30 2.39 1.53
CA ASP A 33 1.68 2.02 1.24
C ASP A 33 2.64 2.71 2.20
N VAL A 34 2.33 3.96 2.57
CA VAL A 34 3.08 4.69 3.61
C VAL A 34 2.89 3.99 4.95
N LEU A 35 1.65 3.65 5.33
CA LEU A 35 1.37 2.94 6.58
C LEU A 35 2.05 1.57 6.63
N ALA A 36 2.03 0.81 5.53
CA ALA A 36 2.71 -0.48 5.44
C ALA A 36 4.22 -0.39 5.69
N ARG A 37 4.84 0.75 5.37
CA ARG A 37 6.26 1.00 5.68
C ARG A 37 6.45 1.40 7.14
N GLN A 38 5.58 2.26 7.67
CA GLN A 38 5.67 2.76 9.04
C GLN A 38 5.44 1.65 10.08
N VAL A 39 4.49 0.73 9.84
CA VAL A 39 4.16 -0.33 10.81
C VAL A 39 5.29 -1.33 11.03
N VAL A 40 6.31 -1.35 10.17
CA VAL A 40 7.50 -2.22 10.28
C VAL A 40 8.78 -1.43 10.60
N GLU A 41 8.67 -0.16 10.97
CA GLU A 41 9.82 0.64 11.41
C GLU A 41 10.37 0.15 12.76
N PRO A 42 11.66 0.37 13.04
CA PRO A 42 12.27 -0.02 14.31
C PRO A 42 11.48 0.50 15.52
N GLY A 43 11.29 -0.36 16.52
CA GLY A 43 10.52 -0.03 17.73
C GLY A 43 9.01 -0.27 17.61
N THR A 44 8.50 -0.61 16.43
CA THR A 44 7.11 -1.07 16.29
C THR A 44 6.94 -2.53 16.68
N ARG A 45 5.73 -2.90 17.10
CA ARG A 45 5.39 -4.29 17.44
C ARG A 45 5.58 -5.24 16.26
N ALA A 46 5.23 -4.81 15.04
CA ALA A 46 5.36 -5.66 13.86
C ALA A 46 6.83 -5.89 13.51
N HIS A 47 7.68 -4.85 13.64
CA HIS A 47 9.13 -4.99 13.50
C HIS A 47 9.69 -6.03 14.47
N THR A 48 9.38 -5.94 15.76
CA THR A 48 9.84 -6.92 16.76
C THR A 48 9.40 -8.35 16.41
N GLN A 49 8.15 -8.53 15.97
CA GLN A 49 7.65 -9.85 15.56
C GLN A 49 8.38 -10.40 14.34
N ILE A 50 8.69 -9.56 13.36
CA ILE A 50 9.46 -9.93 12.16
C ILE A 50 10.87 -10.35 12.56
N VAL A 51 11.58 -9.55 13.36
CA VAL A 51 12.95 -9.87 13.80
C VAL A 51 13.00 -11.14 14.65
N ASN A 52 12.03 -11.34 15.54
CA ASN A 52 11.96 -12.56 16.36
C ASN A 52 11.75 -13.83 15.53
N HIS A 53 11.03 -13.73 14.40
CA HIS A 53 10.75 -14.89 13.54
C HIS A 53 11.85 -15.16 12.53
N PHE A 54 12.31 -14.11 11.83
CA PHE A 54 13.28 -14.23 10.73
C PHE A 54 14.73 -14.05 11.17
N GLY A 55 14.96 -13.66 12.44
CA GLY A 55 16.27 -13.39 13.00
C GLY A 55 16.82 -12.01 12.62
N THR A 56 18.00 -11.68 13.12
CA THR A 56 18.68 -10.40 12.83
C THR A 56 19.27 -10.34 11.42
N SER A 57 19.26 -11.44 10.67
CA SER A 57 19.76 -11.50 9.28
C SER A 57 18.95 -10.66 8.30
N VAL A 58 17.68 -10.36 8.63
CA VAL A 58 16.79 -9.49 7.85
C VAL A 58 16.93 -8.01 8.19
N LEU A 59 17.89 -7.64 9.03
CA LEU A 59 18.23 -6.26 9.35
C LEU A 59 19.35 -5.73 8.45
N LEU A 60 19.39 -4.42 8.25
CA LEU A 60 20.54 -3.72 7.69
C LEU A 60 21.73 -3.84 8.65
N GLN A 61 22.93 -3.96 8.08
CA GLN A 61 24.19 -4.09 8.83
C GLN A 61 24.81 -2.74 9.23
N ASP A 62 24.07 -1.65 9.02
CA ASP A 62 24.49 -0.28 9.32
C ASP A 62 24.21 0.14 10.79
N GLY A 63 23.68 -0.77 11.60
CA GLY A 63 23.33 -0.52 13.00
C GLY A 63 21.98 0.17 13.21
N SER A 64 21.26 0.53 12.15
CA SER A 64 19.98 1.27 12.20
C SER A 64 18.80 0.45 12.73
N GLN A 65 18.95 -0.87 12.88
CA GLN A 65 17.87 -1.82 13.15
C GLN A 65 16.74 -1.81 12.10
N GLN A 66 16.94 -1.18 10.94
CA GLN A 66 15.96 -1.20 9.85
C GLN A 66 15.94 -2.55 9.16
N LEU A 67 14.78 -2.92 8.60
CA LEU A 67 14.65 -4.14 7.80
C LEU A 67 15.32 -3.97 6.43
N ASP A 68 16.16 -4.93 6.06
CA ASP A 68 16.65 -5.10 4.70
C ASP A 68 15.50 -5.67 3.85
N ARG A 69 14.75 -4.76 3.21
CA ARG A 69 13.59 -5.12 2.39
C ARG A 69 13.93 -6.04 1.23
N LYS A 70 15.15 -5.94 0.70
CA LYS A 70 15.59 -6.79 -0.41
C LYS A 70 15.79 -8.22 0.07
N LYS A 71 16.53 -8.40 1.17
CA LYS A 71 16.72 -9.73 1.78
C LYS A 71 15.41 -10.34 2.27
N LEU A 72 14.58 -9.56 2.97
CA LEU A 72 13.29 -10.03 3.46
C LEU A 72 12.38 -10.43 2.27
N GLY A 73 12.39 -9.64 1.20
CA GLY A 73 11.73 -9.94 -0.07
C GLY A 73 12.19 -11.26 -0.68
N ASP A 74 13.51 -11.49 -0.76
CA ASP A 74 14.08 -12.72 -1.31
C ASP A 74 13.69 -13.97 -0.50
N ILE A 75 13.59 -13.85 0.83
CA ILE A 75 13.15 -14.95 1.71
C ILE A 75 11.68 -15.28 1.46
N VAL A 76 10.80 -14.28 1.52
CA VAL A 76 9.35 -14.50 1.36
C VAL A 76 8.94 -14.82 -0.07
N PHE A 77 9.77 -14.50 -1.06
CA PHE A 77 9.51 -14.89 -2.45
C PHE A 77 9.84 -16.36 -2.71
N LYS A 78 10.81 -16.93 -1.97
CA LYS A 78 11.24 -18.33 -2.12
C LYS A 78 10.45 -19.31 -1.25
N ASP A 79 9.82 -18.83 -0.17
CA ASP A 79 9.06 -19.67 0.76
C ASP A 79 7.67 -19.11 1.06
N ASP A 80 6.65 -19.84 0.59
CA ASP A 80 5.24 -19.53 0.84
C ASP A 80 4.88 -19.53 2.33
N LYS A 81 5.54 -20.33 3.16
CA LYS A 81 5.30 -20.33 4.62
C LYS A 81 5.77 -19.02 5.23
N SER A 82 7.01 -18.61 4.92
CA SER A 82 7.57 -17.31 5.29
C SER A 82 6.69 -16.15 4.83
N ARG A 83 6.18 -16.20 3.60
CA ARG A 83 5.26 -15.18 3.07
C ARG A 83 3.98 -15.08 3.89
N ARG A 84 3.38 -16.21 4.26
CA ARG A 84 2.15 -16.23 5.09
C ARG A 84 2.41 -15.67 6.48
N VAL A 85 3.55 -15.99 7.10
CA VAL A 85 3.92 -15.44 8.40
C VAL A 85 4.10 -13.92 8.32
N LEU A 86 4.87 -13.43 7.35
CA LEU A 86 5.07 -11.99 7.17
C LEU A 86 3.74 -11.27 6.95
N ASN A 87 2.91 -11.76 6.04
CA ASN A 87 1.59 -11.18 5.78
C ASN A 87 0.68 -11.22 7.02
N GLY A 88 0.76 -12.30 7.81
CA GLY A 88 0.02 -12.44 9.06
C GLY A 88 0.42 -11.44 10.15
N ILE A 89 1.67 -10.97 10.14
CA ILE A 89 2.16 -9.92 11.02
C ILE A 89 1.80 -8.53 10.48
N VAL A 90 2.05 -8.29 9.20
CA VAL A 90 1.91 -6.96 8.58
C VAL A 90 0.46 -6.57 8.38
N HIS A 91 -0.41 -7.46 7.89
CA HIS A 91 -1.80 -7.10 7.55
C HIS A 91 -2.59 -6.58 8.77
N PRO A 92 -2.57 -7.23 9.95
CA PRO A 92 -3.24 -6.69 11.13
C PRO A 92 -2.64 -5.35 11.56
N ALA A 93 -1.31 -5.19 11.53
CA ALA A 93 -0.66 -3.94 11.92
C ALA A 93 -1.08 -2.78 11.01
N VAL A 94 -1.13 -3.00 9.69
CA VAL A 94 -1.61 -2.00 8.72
C VAL A 94 -3.06 -1.62 8.97
N ARG A 95 -3.95 -2.60 9.21
CA ARG A 95 -5.37 -2.34 9.51
C ARG A 95 -5.54 -1.49 10.77
N TRP A 96 -4.78 -1.79 11.82
CA TRP A 96 -4.78 -0.99 13.05
C TRP A 96 -4.27 0.43 12.82
N ALA A 97 -3.21 0.60 12.04
CA ALA A 97 -2.68 1.92 11.69
C ALA A 97 -3.69 2.73 10.87
N MET A 98 -4.36 2.11 9.88
CA MET A 98 -5.44 2.73 9.12
C MET A 98 -6.58 3.19 10.03
N LEU A 99 -7.08 2.31 10.90
CA LEU A 99 -8.15 2.63 11.84
C LEU A 99 -7.75 3.80 12.75
N THR A 100 -6.52 3.81 13.23
CA THR A 100 -6.00 4.89 14.09
C THR A 100 -5.98 6.23 13.35
N GLN A 101 -5.56 6.25 12.09
CA GLN A 101 -5.57 7.48 11.28
C GLN A 101 -6.99 7.96 10.97
N VAL A 102 -7.92 7.05 10.67
CA VAL A 102 -9.34 7.40 10.49
C VAL A 102 -9.91 7.98 11.77
N MET A 103 -9.65 7.37 12.92
CA MET A 103 -10.09 7.90 14.22
C MET A 103 -9.49 9.26 14.51
N LYS A 104 -8.22 9.49 14.16
CA LYS A 104 -7.58 10.80 14.29
C LYS A 104 -8.29 11.86 13.46
N CYS A 105 -8.60 11.58 12.18
CA CYS A 105 -9.37 12.49 11.33
C CYS A 105 -10.76 12.78 11.92
N TRP A 106 -11.41 11.77 12.49
CA TRP A 106 -12.71 11.94 13.14
C TRP A 106 -12.62 12.87 14.35
N LEU A 107 -11.59 12.70 15.20
CA LEU A 107 -11.35 13.56 16.38
C LEU A 107 -10.97 15.00 16.01
N THR A 108 -10.30 15.20 14.87
CA THR A 108 -9.98 16.55 14.37
C THR A 108 -11.16 17.24 13.68
N GLY A 109 -12.33 16.59 13.60
CA GLY A 109 -13.54 17.16 13.01
C GLY A 109 -13.58 17.12 11.49
N GLU A 110 -12.79 16.26 10.85
CA GLU A 110 -12.78 16.12 9.40
C GLU A 110 -14.12 15.54 8.92
N SER A 111 -14.68 16.16 7.87
CA SER A 111 -15.94 15.70 7.29
C SER A 111 -15.73 14.50 6.35
N VAL A 112 -14.59 14.47 5.65
CA VAL A 112 -14.20 13.44 4.68
C VAL A 112 -12.74 13.07 4.87
N CYS A 113 -12.40 11.77 4.78
CA CYS A 113 -11.02 11.32 4.64
C CYS A 113 -10.87 10.35 3.46
N ILE A 114 -9.73 10.41 2.79
CA ILE A 114 -9.42 9.55 1.64
C ILE A 114 -8.50 8.43 2.10
N LEU A 115 -8.95 7.19 1.92
CA LEU A 115 -8.15 5.99 2.14
C LEU A 115 -7.55 5.55 0.80
N ASP A 116 -6.27 5.86 0.59
CA ASP A 116 -5.57 5.55 -0.66
C ASP A 116 -4.96 4.14 -0.58
N VAL A 117 -5.60 3.17 -1.25
CA VAL A 117 -5.22 1.76 -1.22
C VAL A 117 -5.19 1.19 -2.65
N PRO A 118 -4.02 0.82 -3.19
CA PRO A 118 -3.91 0.25 -4.54
C PRO A 118 -4.72 -1.04 -4.74
N LEU A 119 -4.78 -1.91 -3.73
CA LEU A 119 -5.49 -3.20 -3.77
C LEU A 119 -6.74 -3.20 -2.87
N LEU A 120 -7.50 -2.10 -2.89
CA LEU A 120 -8.63 -1.88 -1.97
C LEU A 120 -9.70 -2.98 -2.09
N ILE A 121 -9.96 -3.44 -3.31
CA ILE A 121 -10.99 -4.44 -3.60
C ILE A 121 -10.47 -5.83 -3.27
N GLU A 122 -9.27 -6.17 -3.74
CA GLU A 122 -8.62 -7.46 -3.54
C GLU A 122 -8.35 -7.75 -2.06
N ALA A 123 -8.01 -6.72 -1.28
CA ALA A 123 -7.81 -6.82 0.16
C ALA A 123 -9.12 -6.88 0.97
N GLY A 124 -10.28 -6.75 0.32
CA GLY A 124 -11.58 -6.70 0.97
C GLY A 124 -11.85 -5.44 1.80
N LEU A 125 -11.00 -4.42 1.65
CA LEU A 125 -11.07 -3.15 2.39
C LEU A 125 -12.22 -2.25 1.91
N PHE A 126 -12.79 -2.56 0.74
CA PHE A 126 -14.01 -1.91 0.25
C PHE A 126 -15.18 -1.94 1.24
N LYS A 127 -15.22 -2.94 2.13
CA LYS A 127 -16.25 -3.06 3.19
C LYS A 127 -16.10 -2.03 4.32
N TRP A 128 -14.94 -1.37 4.40
CA TRP A 128 -14.58 -0.42 5.46
C TRP A 128 -14.76 1.04 5.04
N VAL A 129 -15.14 1.28 3.78
CA VAL A 129 -15.32 2.62 3.22
C VAL A 129 -16.78 2.84 2.83
N GLY A 130 -17.25 4.07 2.93
CA GLY A 130 -18.61 4.42 2.54
C GLY A 130 -18.76 4.56 1.02
N TRP A 131 -17.72 5.08 0.35
CA TRP A 131 -17.69 5.31 -1.09
C TRP A 131 -16.37 4.83 -1.67
N ILE A 132 -16.39 4.35 -2.91
CA ILE A 132 -15.21 3.87 -3.63
C ILE A 132 -15.06 4.72 -4.89
N VAL A 133 -13.88 5.32 -5.05
CA VAL A 133 -13.47 6.06 -6.23
C VAL A 133 -12.39 5.24 -6.93
N VAL A 134 -12.68 4.80 -8.15
CA VAL A 134 -11.73 4.07 -8.99
C VAL A 134 -11.15 5.03 -10.02
N VAL A 135 -9.84 5.22 -10.00
CA VAL A 135 -9.12 5.98 -11.02
C VAL A 135 -8.79 5.04 -12.18
N TYR A 136 -9.30 5.38 -13.35
CA TYR A 136 -9.17 4.59 -14.57
C TYR A 136 -8.57 5.42 -15.71
N CYS A 137 -7.80 4.76 -16.57
CA CYS A 137 -7.40 5.27 -17.87
C CYS A 137 -7.28 4.10 -18.86
N SER A 138 -7.25 4.39 -20.16
CA SER A 138 -7.15 3.35 -21.18
C SER A 138 -5.91 2.47 -21.00
N LYS A 139 -5.98 1.21 -21.46
CA LYS A 139 -4.89 0.24 -21.34
C LYS A 139 -3.63 0.71 -22.08
N GLU A 140 -3.81 1.37 -23.22
CA GLU A 140 -2.72 1.94 -24.03
C GLU A 140 -1.96 3.00 -23.23
N LEU A 141 -2.70 3.90 -22.54
CA LEU A 141 -2.11 4.93 -21.69
C LEU A 141 -1.46 4.33 -20.44
N GLN A 142 -2.04 3.30 -19.83
CA GLN A 142 -1.41 2.58 -18.71
C GLN A 142 -0.06 1.99 -19.15
N LEU A 143 -0.03 1.30 -20.29
CA LEU A 143 1.20 0.70 -20.83
C LEU A 143 2.27 1.75 -21.12
N GLN A 144 1.91 2.82 -21.85
CA GLN A 144 2.85 3.91 -22.16
C GLN A 144 3.44 4.53 -20.89
N ARG A 145 2.60 4.87 -19.90
CA ARG A 145 3.05 5.44 -18.63
C ARG A 145 3.89 4.48 -17.81
N LEU A 146 3.52 3.20 -17.77
CA LEU A 146 4.22 2.18 -17.02
C LEU A 146 5.61 1.92 -17.60
N MET A 147 5.71 1.81 -18.93
CA MET A 147 6.98 1.66 -19.64
C MET A 147 7.89 2.86 -19.42
N GLN A 148 7.37 4.09 -19.51
CA GLN A 148 8.14 5.31 -19.27
C GLN A 148 8.62 5.44 -17.83
N ARG A 149 7.76 5.11 -16.85
CA ARG A 149 8.09 5.23 -15.41
C ARG A 149 9.07 4.17 -14.94
N ASP A 150 8.88 2.92 -15.35
CA ASP A 150 9.61 1.77 -14.81
C ASP A 150 10.72 1.27 -15.77
N ASN A 151 10.90 1.92 -16.91
CA ASN A 151 11.86 1.58 -17.97
C ASN A 151 11.84 0.08 -18.33
N CYS A 152 10.63 -0.46 -18.54
CA CYS A 152 10.37 -1.88 -18.75
C CYS A 152 9.87 -2.19 -20.17
N THR A 153 10.00 -3.45 -20.60
CA THR A 153 9.52 -3.91 -21.90
C THR A 153 7.99 -3.93 -21.95
N LEU A 154 7.43 -3.88 -23.16
CA LEU A 154 5.99 -3.98 -23.38
C LEU A 154 5.39 -5.25 -22.73
N THR A 155 6.08 -6.39 -22.86
CA THR A 155 5.66 -7.66 -22.27
C THR A 155 5.63 -7.59 -20.74
N ALA A 156 6.70 -7.08 -20.11
CA ALA A 156 6.74 -6.92 -18.66
C ALA A 156 5.68 -5.94 -18.14
N ALA A 157 5.38 -4.88 -18.90
CA ALA A 157 4.31 -3.94 -18.58
C ALA A 157 2.92 -4.60 -18.67
N GLN A 158 2.69 -5.43 -19.70
CA GLN A 158 1.45 -6.19 -19.86
C GLN A 158 1.23 -7.19 -18.73
N ASP A 159 2.27 -7.95 -18.35
CA ASP A 159 2.19 -8.93 -17.25
C ASP A 159 1.85 -8.25 -15.92
N ARG A 160 2.44 -7.07 -15.65
CA ARG A 160 2.14 -6.27 -14.46
C ARG A 160 0.69 -5.80 -14.42
N ILE A 161 0.15 -5.29 -15.54
CA ILE A 161 -1.26 -4.89 -15.63
C ILE A 161 -2.17 -6.12 -15.46
N ALA A 162 -1.83 -7.25 -16.08
CA ALA A 162 -2.60 -8.48 -16.00
C ALA A 162 -2.61 -9.13 -14.60
N SER A 163 -1.60 -8.83 -13.76
CA SER A 163 -1.56 -9.30 -12.37
C SER A 163 -2.57 -8.61 -11.43
N GLN A 164 -3.22 -7.54 -11.88
CA GLN A 164 -4.25 -6.82 -11.13
C GLN A 164 -5.64 -7.20 -11.64
N MET A 165 -6.68 -6.93 -10.83
CA MET A 165 -8.05 -7.16 -11.29
C MET A 165 -8.34 -6.27 -12.52
N PRO A 166 -8.87 -6.84 -13.62
CA PRO A 166 -9.25 -6.05 -14.77
C PRO A 166 -10.34 -5.05 -14.38
N ILE A 167 -10.15 -3.79 -14.77
CA ILE A 167 -11.10 -2.69 -14.48
C ILE A 167 -12.29 -2.72 -15.46
N THR A 168 -12.18 -3.49 -16.54
CA THR A 168 -13.16 -3.66 -17.64
C THR A 168 -13.42 -5.12 -17.89
#